data_AF-A0A9D5LRN5-F1
#
_entry.id   AF-A0A9D5LRN5-F1
#
_cell.length_a   1.000
_cell.length_b   1.000
_cell.length_c   1.000
_cell.angle_alpha   90.00
_cell.angle_beta   90.00
_cell.angle_gamma   90.00
#
_symmetry.space_group_name_H-M   'P 1'
#
loop_
_entity.id
_entity.type
_entity.pdbx_description
1 polymer ?
#
loop_
_entity_poly.entity_id
_entity_poly.type
_entity_poly.pdbx_seq_one_letter_code
_entity_poly.pdbx_strand_id
1 'polypeptide(L)'
;MDFIKTLPLLAAIMAPSMLSAADYLDRSAWSWKTSSECSAEDDITGLAGIADGNTYTCWHSNYHAASGSAERKNPHWVMIDRGSDSKPAYGLAYLPRQNGGSANTSCTRYAIYFGDKSLENTPSSSELDIIYALGDPAYTGTWDGNLEEKFVNFSSPVTSRYILFVNLESNGSNSAACSEMNLLASKAQGGGGTNPSGNFNAIRIVTPEGDEHRIAIDGSQLAFSMAGGNIRMGNSGITVEYAMSEVKHFKPEHYDFPEEELYVGPKKDIYAFPPELTLDREVLTLEEGKTATLTATLANVTPGAEVSWTSSNEAVASVDETGLVSAIKAGMTEVSASYGDVSASCMVTVTEAAVGIIDAPVSTVTFRRDGDNLYIGGLTPGNEVVLHSLAGIKVASAKVSSLGQAVISVGSLPSGAYLLSASGLTLKISF
;
A
#
# COMPACT_ATOMS: atom_id res chain seq x y z
N MET A 1 -33.06 63.46 -44.80
CA MET A 1 -34.24 62.83 -44.18
C MET A 1 -34.12 61.36 -44.48
N ASP A 2 -33.64 60.64 -43.47
CA ASP A 2 -33.47 59.19 -43.43
C ASP A 2 -34.77 58.45 -43.66
N PHE A 3 -34.68 57.21 -44.18
CA PHE A 3 -35.18 56.01 -43.50
C PHE A 3 -34.87 54.77 -44.36
N ILE A 4 -33.67 54.23 -44.20
CA ILE A 4 -33.36 52.85 -44.57
C ILE A 4 -33.95 51.97 -43.47
N LYS A 5 -35.01 51.22 -43.80
CA LYS A 5 -35.54 50.16 -42.93
C LYS A 5 -34.63 48.94 -43.04
N THR A 6 -33.81 48.73 -42.02
CA THR A 6 -33.10 47.48 -41.75
C THR A 6 -34.12 46.37 -41.46
N LEU A 7 -34.14 45.34 -42.30
CA LEU A 7 -34.65 44.02 -41.93
C LEU A 7 -33.67 43.44 -40.90
N PRO A 8 -34.13 42.89 -39.76
CA PRO A 8 -33.21 42.18 -38.86
C PRO A 8 -32.68 40.97 -39.62
N LEU A 9 -31.36 40.91 -39.71
CA LEU A 9 -30.61 39.76 -40.17
C LEU A 9 -31.06 38.57 -39.31
N LEU A 10 -31.90 37.70 -39.86
CA LEU A 10 -32.20 36.42 -39.23
C LEU A 10 -30.88 35.66 -39.27
N ALA A 11 -30.13 35.71 -38.17
CA ALA A 11 -28.98 34.84 -37.97
C ALA A 11 -29.52 33.43 -38.10
N ALA A 12 -29.21 32.77 -39.21
CA ALA A 12 -29.27 31.33 -39.28
C ALA A 12 -28.31 30.86 -38.18
N ILE A 13 -28.86 30.53 -37.01
CA ILE A 13 -28.16 29.79 -35.99
C ILE A 13 -27.77 28.51 -36.72
N MET A 14 -26.49 28.42 -37.13
CA MET A 14 -25.95 27.17 -37.62
C MET A 14 -26.22 26.17 -36.50
N ALA A 15 -27.05 25.16 -36.77
CA ALA A 15 -27.15 24.04 -35.87
C ALA A 15 -25.71 23.57 -35.58
N PRO A 16 -25.34 23.30 -34.32
CA PRO A 16 -24.02 22.75 -34.03
C PRO A 16 -23.81 21.57 -34.97
N SER A 17 -22.77 21.66 -35.81
CA SER A 17 -22.53 20.65 -36.83
C SER A 17 -22.23 19.35 -36.09
N MET A 18 -23.18 18.41 -36.12
CA MET A 18 -22.90 17.01 -35.81
C MET A 18 -21.63 16.62 -36.55
N LEU A 19 -20.75 15.86 -35.90
CA LEU A 19 -19.69 15.18 -36.64
C LEU A 19 -20.33 14.41 -37.81
N SER A 20 -19.57 14.27 -38.90
CA SER A 20 -20.07 13.56 -40.06
C SER A 20 -20.41 12.12 -39.66
N ALA A 21 -21.43 11.50 -40.28
CA ALA A 21 -21.81 10.12 -39.97
C ALA A 21 -20.64 9.10 -40.11
N ALA A 22 -19.54 9.47 -40.76
CA ALA A 22 -18.31 8.67 -40.85
C ALA A 22 -17.51 8.57 -39.53
N ASP A 23 -17.82 9.40 -38.54
CA ASP A 23 -17.11 9.49 -37.26
C ASP A 23 -17.77 8.64 -36.15
N TYR A 24 -18.97 8.10 -36.40
CA TYR A 24 -19.70 7.24 -35.48
C TYR A 24 -19.70 5.78 -35.91
N LEU A 25 -19.87 4.88 -34.94
CA LEU A 25 -20.16 3.48 -35.22
C LEU A 25 -21.60 3.30 -35.72
N ASP A 26 -21.78 2.37 -36.64
CA ASP A 26 -23.10 1.93 -37.10
C ASP A 26 -23.87 1.25 -35.96
N ARG A 27 -24.98 1.88 -35.56
CA ARG A 27 -25.84 1.48 -34.45
C ARG A 27 -27.13 0.78 -34.89
N SER A 28 -27.29 0.47 -36.19
CA SER A 28 -28.52 -0.13 -36.74
C SER A 28 -28.90 -1.48 -36.11
N ALA A 29 -27.91 -2.21 -35.57
CA ALA A 29 -28.12 -3.50 -34.90
C ALA A 29 -28.21 -3.39 -33.36
N TRP A 30 -28.09 -2.18 -32.80
CA TRP A 30 -28.08 -1.98 -31.35
C TRP A 30 -29.50 -1.85 -30.80
N SER A 31 -29.66 -2.21 -29.53
CA SER A 31 -30.89 -1.98 -28.78
C SER A 31 -30.61 -1.09 -27.57
N TRP A 32 -31.65 -0.41 -27.09
CA TRP A 32 -31.53 0.64 -26.10
C TRP A 32 -32.47 0.36 -24.94
N LYS A 33 -32.07 0.73 -23.73
CA LYS A 33 -32.95 0.76 -22.55
C LYS A 33 -32.69 2.03 -21.76
N THR A 34 -33.69 2.51 -21.04
CA THR A 34 -33.56 3.72 -20.22
C THR A 34 -34.13 3.50 -18.85
N SER A 35 -33.64 4.29 -17.90
CA SER A 35 -34.12 4.25 -16.52
C SER A 35 -35.58 4.65 -16.40
N SER A 36 -36.06 5.53 -17.27
CA SER A 36 -37.47 5.86 -17.49
C SER A 36 -37.62 6.55 -18.84
N GLU A 37 -38.84 6.58 -19.34
CA GLU A 37 -39.23 7.33 -20.52
C GLU A 37 -40.60 7.99 -20.27
N CYS A 38 -40.81 9.17 -20.84
CA CYS A 38 -42.14 9.78 -20.83
C CYS A 38 -43.09 8.98 -21.73
N SER A 39 -44.24 8.57 -21.19
CA SER A 39 -45.33 7.96 -21.96
C SER A 39 -46.31 9.05 -22.43
N ALA A 40 -46.36 9.28 -23.75
CA ALA A 40 -47.29 10.16 -24.50
C ALA A 40 -46.83 11.65 -24.64
N GLU A 41 -47.04 12.41 -25.75
CA GLU A 41 -48.15 12.42 -26.73
C GLU A 41 -47.76 12.84 -28.18
N ASP A 42 -46.49 13.11 -28.53
CA ASP A 42 -46.09 13.56 -29.88
C ASP A 42 -44.95 12.69 -30.45
N ASP A 43 -44.89 12.53 -31.79
CA ASP A 43 -43.88 11.77 -32.57
C ASP A 43 -42.40 12.21 -32.35
N ILE A 44 -42.15 13.02 -31.33
CA ILE A 44 -40.92 13.77 -31.09
C ILE A 44 -40.22 13.30 -29.79
N THR A 45 -40.93 12.67 -28.84
CA THR A 45 -40.34 12.23 -27.55
C THR A 45 -40.55 10.74 -27.27
N GLY A 46 -39.44 10.00 -27.11
CA GLY A 46 -39.47 8.57 -26.78
C GLY A 46 -38.08 7.91 -26.93
N LEU A 47 -37.90 6.69 -26.40
CA LEU A 47 -36.61 5.98 -26.45
C LEU A 47 -36.05 5.85 -27.87
N ALA A 48 -36.90 5.65 -28.87
CA ALA A 48 -36.46 5.54 -30.27
C ALA A 48 -35.75 6.81 -30.77
N GLY A 49 -36.15 7.97 -30.25
CA GLY A 49 -35.60 9.26 -30.64
C GLY A 49 -34.19 9.53 -30.15
N ILE A 50 -33.52 8.60 -29.45
CA ILE A 50 -32.09 8.74 -29.08
C ILE A 50 -31.14 8.25 -30.18
N ALA A 51 -31.66 7.48 -31.13
CA ALA A 51 -30.84 6.72 -32.07
C ALA A 51 -31.41 6.61 -33.49
N ASP A 52 -32.47 7.35 -33.80
CA ASP A 52 -33.15 7.31 -35.11
C ASP A 52 -32.45 8.14 -36.19
N GLY A 53 -31.45 8.96 -35.83
CA GLY A 53 -30.71 9.83 -36.74
C GLY A 53 -31.40 11.16 -37.00
N ASN A 54 -32.52 11.44 -36.33
CA ASN A 54 -33.25 12.68 -36.43
C ASN A 54 -32.95 13.54 -35.19
N THR A 55 -32.11 14.55 -35.36
CA THR A 55 -31.74 15.44 -34.24
C THR A 55 -32.91 16.24 -33.64
N TYR A 56 -34.10 16.22 -34.26
CA TYR A 56 -35.30 16.88 -33.76
C TYR A 56 -36.13 16.00 -32.83
N THR A 57 -36.01 14.68 -32.91
CA THR A 57 -36.60 13.74 -31.95
C THR A 57 -35.62 13.57 -30.78
N CYS A 58 -36.13 13.12 -29.63
CA CYS A 58 -35.28 12.84 -28.48
C CYS A 58 -35.87 11.78 -27.56
N TRP A 59 -35.00 11.07 -26.85
CA TRP A 59 -35.41 10.46 -25.59
C TRP A 59 -35.59 11.54 -24.52
N HIS A 60 -36.63 11.39 -23.70
CA HIS A 60 -36.86 12.20 -22.52
C HIS A 60 -37.23 11.28 -21.35
N SER A 61 -36.57 11.44 -20.21
CA SER A 61 -36.95 10.75 -18.98
C SER A 61 -38.37 11.12 -18.57
N ASN A 62 -39.04 10.26 -17.82
CA ASN A 62 -40.36 10.62 -17.32
C ASN A 62 -40.28 11.88 -16.44
N TYR A 63 -41.00 12.94 -16.83
CA TYR A 63 -41.13 14.22 -16.13
C TYR A 63 -42.53 14.41 -15.53
N HIS A 64 -43.47 13.50 -15.83
CA HIS A 64 -44.77 13.45 -15.19
C HIS A 64 -44.64 12.67 -13.89
N ALA A 65 -44.82 13.36 -12.75
CA ALA A 65 -45.16 12.69 -11.52
C ALA A 65 -46.43 11.86 -11.77
N ALA A 66 -46.37 10.54 -11.57
CA ALA A 66 -47.60 9.77 -11.37
C ALA A 66 -48.38 10.47 -10.25
N SER A 67 -49.68 10.72 -10.42
CA SER A 67 -50.48 11.51 -9.47
C SER A 67 -50.18 11.12 -8.02
N GLY A 68 -49.53 12.01 -7.26
CA GLY A 68 -49.13 11.77 -5.86
C GLY A 68 -47.69 11.29 -5.61
N SER A 69 -46.85 11.12 -6.63
CA SER A 69 -45.40 10.84 -6.48
C SER A 69 -44.56 12.11 -6.56
N ALA A 70 -43.44 12.16 -5.84
CA ALA A 70 -42.44 13.20 -6.04
C ALA A 70 -41.85 13.07 -7.45
N GLU A 71 -41.58 14.20 -8.12
CA GLU A 71 -40.85 14.21 -9.39
C GLU A 71 -39.57 13.39 -9.24
N ARG A 72 -39.36 12.43 -10.13
CA ARG A 72 -38.15 11.63 -10.12
C ARG A 72 -36.97 12.55 -10.38
N LYS A 73 -35.99 12.54 -9.46
CA LYS A 73 -34.76 13.31 -9.60
C LYS A 73 -33.72 12.49 -10.37
N ASN A 74 -32.75 13.19 -10.93
CA ASN A 74 -31.50 12.57 -11.37
C ASN A 74 -30.95 11.66 -10.24
N PRO A 75 -30.32 10.50 -10.55
CA PRO A 75 -29.80 10.14 -11.86
C PRO A 75 -30.82 9.49 -12.83
N HIS A 76 -30.62 9.77 -14.12
CA HIS A 76 -31.25 9.04 -15.23
C HIS A 76 -30.17 8.33 -16.04
N TRP A 77 -30.50 7.24 -16.72
CA TRP A 77 -29.52 6.51 -17.51
C TRP A 77 -30.09 5.97 -18.81
N VAL A 78 -29.20 5.82 -19.78
CA VAL A 78 -29.40 5.18 -21.08
C VAL A 78 -28.40 4.03 -21.15
N MET A 79 -28.88 2.84 -21.48
CA MET A 79 -28.05 1.67 -21.75
C MET A 79 -28.09 1.35 -23.24
N ILE A 80 -26.91 1.17 -23.82
CA ILE A 80 -26.67 0.65 -25.16
C ILE A 80 -26.35 -0.84 -25.02
N ASP A 81 -27.15 -1.71 -25.65
CA ASP A 81 -26.77 -3.11 -25.92
C ASP A 81 -26.38 -3.22 -27.39
N ARG A 82 -25.08 -3.40 -27.64
CA ARG A 82 -24.49 -3.50 -28.97
C ARG A 82 -24.73 -4.84 -29.67
N GLY A 83 -25.36 -5.79 -28.98
CA GLY A 83 -25.61 -7.13 -29.50
C GLY A 83 -24.30 -7.85 -29.81
N SER A 84 -24.12 -8.23 -31.08
CA SER A 84 -22.90 -8.88 -31.57
C SER A 84 -21.87 -7.91 -32.14
N ASP A 85 -22.11 -6.59 -32.12
CA ASP A 85 -21.14 -5.61 -32.61
C ASP A 85 -19.97 -5.47 -31.64
N SER A 86 -18.80 -5.93 -32.10
CA SER A 86 -17.54 -5.88 -31.35
C SER A 86 -16.56 -4.84 -31.90
N LYS A 87 -16.99 -3.91 -32.76
CA LYS A 87 -16.10 -2.86 -33.30
C LYS A 87 -15.54 -2.01 -32.14
N PRO A 88 -14.29 -1.56 -32.21
CA PRO A 88 -13.72 -0.72 -31.16
C PRO A 88 -14.41 0.67 -31.14
N ALA A 89 -14.95 1.05 -29.98
CA ALA A 89 -15.43 2.40 -29.71
C ALA A 89 -14.32 3.24 -29.07
N TYR A 90 -14.09 4.44 -29.57
CA TYR A 90 -13.05 5.36 -29.09
C TYR A 90 -13.58 6.47 -28.19
N GLY A 91 -14.91 6.54 -28.03
CA GLY A 91 -15.58 7.49 -27.18
C GLY A 91 -17.09 7.37 -27.27
N LEU A 92 -17.77 8.27 -26.56
CA LEU A 92 -19.22 8.45 -26.58
C LEU A 92 -19.55 9.89 -26.98
N ALA A 93 -20.56 10.06 -27.80
CA ALA A 93 -21.15 11.34 -28.15
C ALA A 93 -22.56 11.45 -27.57
N TYR A 94 -22.87 12.63 -27.02
CA TYR A 94 -24.16 12.99 -26.48
C TYR A 94 -24.61 14.31 -27.12
N LEU A 95 -25.70 14.28 -27.87
CA LEU A 95 -26.35 15.47 -28.39
C LEU A 95 -27.51 15.86 -27.45
N PRO A 96 -27.45 17.05 -26.83
CA PRO A 96 -28.56 17.61 -26.10
C PRO A 96 -29.86 17.67 -26.91
N ARG A 97 -30.99 17.73 -26.21
CA ARG A 97 -32.32 17.96 -26.81
C ARG A 97 -32.33 19.21 -27.71
N GLN A 98 -32.61 19.07 -29.01
CA GLN A 98 -32.61 20.23 -29.93
C GLN A 98 -34.00 20.84 -30.14
N ASN A 99 -35.07 20.06 -29.98
CA ASN A 99 -36.43 20.57 -30.12
C ASN A 99 -36.79 21.54 -28.96
N GLY A 100 -37.13 22.78 -29.31
CA GLY A 100 -37.51 23.82 -28.36
C GLY A 100 -36.42 24.83 -27.99
N GLY A 101 -35.19 24.66 -28.51
CA GLY A 101 -34.13 25.68 -28.42
C GLY A 101 -33.66 26.02 -27.01
N SER A 102 -33.92 25.14 -26.04
CA SER A 102 -33.53 25.31 -24.64
C SER A 102 -32.64 24.15 -24.21
N ALA A 103 -31.51 24.48 -23.57
CA ALA A 103 -30.61 23.49 -22.97
C ALA A 103 -31.11 22.98 -21.61
N ASN A 104 -32.35 23.27 -21.24
CA ASN A 104 -33.00 22.62 -20.11
C ASN A 104 -33.01 21.10 -20.34
N THR A 105 -32.77 20.28 -19.31
CA THR A 105 -32.64 18.80 -19.35
C THR A 105 -31.34 18.25 -19.96
N SER A 106 -30.46 19.13 -20.47
CA SER A 106 -29.13 18.73 -20.93
C SER A 106 -28.28 18.20 -19.78
N CYS A 107 -27.52 17.12 -20.01
CA CYS A 107 -26.59 16.60 -19.01
C CYS A 107 -25.47 17.60 -18.68
N THR A 108 -25.25 17.87 -17.39
CA THR A 108 -24.15 18.71 -16.88
C THR A 108 -23.14 17.94 -16.04
N ARG A 109 -23.52 16.77 -15.50
CA ARG A 109 -22.61 15.83 -14.86
C ARG A 109 -22.97 14.40 -15.25
N TYR A 110 -21.98 13.60 -15.63
CA TYR A 110 -22.19 12.26 -16.16
C TYR A 110 -21.28 11.21 -15.51
N ALA A 111 -21.69 9.95 -15.65
CA ALA A 111 -20.85 8.77 -15.46
C ALA A 111 -21.07 7.78 -16.61
N ILE A 112 -20.04 7.00 -16.96
CA ILE A 112 -20.09 5.95 -17.98
C ILE A 112 -19.57 4.65 -17.39
N TYR A 113 -20.31 3.58 -17.62
CA TYR A 113 -19.95 2.22 -17.23
C TYR A 113 -19.92 1.30 -18.46
N PHE A 114 -19.12 0.25 -18.37
CA PHE A 114 -19.08 -0.82 -19.37
C PHE A 114 -19.37 -2.15 -18.71
N GLY A 115 -20.02 -3.06 -19.42
CA GLY A 115 -20.34 -4.39 -18.91
C GLY A 115 -20.33 -5.45 -19.99
N ASP A 116 -19.96 -6.66 -19.58
CA ASP A 116 -20.13 -7.88 -20.38
C ASP A 116 -21.50 -8.55 -20.12
N LYS A 117 -22.17 -8.14 -19.03
CA LYS A 117 -23.56 -8.49 -18.69
C LYS A 117 -24.45 -7.26 -18.80
N SER A 118 -25.76 -7.50 -19.00
CA SER A 118 -26.74 -6.41 -19.08
C SER A 118 -26.72 -5.55 -17.81
N LEU A 119 -26.75 -4.24 -18.01
CA LEU A 119 -26.77 -3.20 -16.97
C LEU A 119 -28.19 -2.63 -16.78
N GLU A 120 -29.23 -3.30 -17.29
CA GLU A 120 -30.61 -2.79 -17.31
C GLU A 120 -31.25 -2.64 -15.93
N ASN A 121 -30.75 -3.38 -14.94
CA ASN A 121 -31.23 -3.33 -13.56
C ASN A 121 -30.51 -2.28 -12.72
N THR A 122 -29.77 -1.37 -13.35
CA THR A 122 -29.03 -0.31 -12.65
C THR A 122 -30.01 0.55 -11.84
N PRO A 123 -29.80 0.72 -10.53
CA PRO A 123 -30.66 1.56 -9.72
C PRO A 123 -30.58 3.02 -10.20
N SER A 124 -31.57 3.80 -9.83
CA SER A 124 -31.62 5.21 -10.25
C SER A 124 -32.18 6.12 -9.19
N SER A 125 -32.01 5.73 -7.93
CA SER A 125 -32.40 6.45 -6.73
C SER A 125 -31.33 7.44 -6.28
N SER A 126 -30.04 7.09 -6.45
CA SER A 126 -28.91 7.96 -6.16
C SER A 126 -27.65 7.51 -6.92
N GLU A 127 -26.65 8.38 -7.00
CA GLU A 127 -25.32 8.04 -7.53
C GLU A 127 -24.62 6.96 -6.68
N LEU A 128 -24.78 7.03 -5.35
CA LEU A 128 -24.21 6.03 -4.44
C LEU A 128 -24.82 4.64 -4.68
N ASP A 129 -26.12 4.54 -4.93
CA ASP A 129 -26.74 3.25 -5.23
C ASP A 129 -26.23 2.65 -6.53
N ILE A 130 -25.94 3.49 -7.54
CA ILE A 130 -25.32 3.05 -8.79
C ILE A 130 -23.90 2.55 -8.51
N ILE A 131 -23.11 3.28 -7.72
CA ILE A 131 -21.75 2.87 -7.35
C ILE A 131 -21.76 1.57 -6.53
N TYR A 132 -22.71 1.39 -5.61
CA TYR A 132 -22.86 0.14 -4.87
C TYR A 132 -23.26 -1.03 -5.77
N ALA A 133 -24.07 -0.79 -6.80
CA ALA A 133 -24.51 -1.83 -7.71
C ALA A 133 -23.43 -2.21 -8.75
N LEU A 134 -22.66 -1.23 -9.24
CA LEU A 134 -21.79 -1.39 -10.41
C LEU A 134 -20.30 -1.19 -10.14
N GLY A 135 -19.92 -0.65 -8.97
CA GLY A 135 -18.58 -0.16 -8.68
C GLY A 135 -18.36 1.26 -9.18
N ASP A 136 -17.10 1.70 -9.24
CA ASP A 136 -16.74 3.03 -9.74
C ASP A 136 -16.94 3.15 -11.26
N PRO A 137 -17.34 4.34 -11.76
CA PRO A 137 -17.51 4.56 -13.19
C PRO A 137 -16.18 4.49 -13.96
N ALA A 138 -16.23 3.99 -15.19
CA ALA A 138 -15.08 3.99 -16.09
C ALA A 138 -14.71 5.41 -16.55
N TYR A 139 -15.70 6.28 -16.69
CA TYR A 139 -15.50 7.71 -16.94
C TYR A 139 -16.52 8.54 -16.19
N THR A 140 -16.12 9.72 -15.75
CA THR A 140 -17.02 10.74 -15.22
C THR A 140 -16.54 12.12 -15.68
N GLY A 141 -17.41 13.11 -15.57
CA GLY A 141 -17.05 14.48 -15.90
C GLY A 141 -18.23 15.42 -15.84
N THR A 142 -17.96 16.66 -16.20
CA THR A 142 -18.96 17.72 -16.31
C THR A 142 -18.95 18.30 -17.71
N TRP A 143 -20.11 18.79 -18.14
CA TRP A 143 -20.29 19.56 -19.36
C TRP A 143 -21.01 20.86 -19.03
N ASP A 144 -20.84 21.86 -19.88
CA ASP A 144 -21.65 23.06 -19.83
C ASP A 144 -23.07 22.75 -20.34
N GLY A 145 -24.07 23.37 -19.71
CA GLY A 145 -25.48 23.19 -20.04
C GLY A 145 -25.89 23.93 -21.31
N ASN A 146 -25.20 23.68 -22.42
CA ASN A 146 -25.47 24.28 -23.73
C ASN A 146 -26.06 23.22 -24.72
N LEU A 147 -26.35 23.61 -25.97
CA LEU A 147 -26.97 22.73 -26.98
C LEU A 147 -25.98 22.02 -27.93
N GLU A 148 -24.68 22.31 -27.81
CA GLU A 148 -23.65 21.70 -28.63
C GLU A 148 -23.49 20.21 -28.28
N GLU A 149 -23.09 19.42 -29.27
CA GLU A 149 -22.75 18.02 -29.05
C GLU A 149 -21.57 17.89 -28.07
N LYS A 150 -21.64 16.87 -27.21
CA LYS A 150 -20.67 16.61 -26.16
C LYS A 150 -19.97 15.28 -26.40
N PHE A 151 -18.71 15.21 -26.03
CA PHE A 151 -17.87 14.04 -26.28
C PHE A 151 -17.10 13.60 -25.04
N VAL A 152 -17.04 12.29 -24.84
CA VAL A 152 -16.08 11.63 -23.95
C VAL A 152 -15.13 10.81 -24.79
N ASN A 153 -13.85 11.16 -24.79
CA ASN A 153 -12.82 10.33 -25.43
C ASN A 153 -12.35 9.24 -24.47
N PHE A 154 -12.45 7.99 -24.90
CA PHE A 154 -11.92 6.88 -24.11
C PHE A 154 -10.39 6.84 -24.22
N SER A 155 -9.75 6.50 -23.11
CA SER A 155 -8.29 6.38 -23.02
C SER A 155 -7.77 5.26 -23.94
N SER A 156 -8.51 4.15 -24.00
CA SER A 156 -8.28 2.99 -24.85
C SER A 156 -9.56 2.59 -25.60
N PRO A 157 -9.48 1.90 -26.75
CA PRO A 157 -10.67 1.44 -27.47
C PRO A 157 -11.46 0.43 -26.64
N VAL A 158 -12.79 0.56 -26.64
CA VAL A 158 -13.72 -0.27 -25.86
C VAL A 158 -14.53 -1.17 -26.78
N THR A 159 -14.56 -2.47 -26.49
CA THR A 159 -15.33 -3.49 -27.25
C THR A 159 -16.45 -4.11 -26.43
N SER A 160 -16.71 -3.62 -25.22
CA SER A 160 -17.77 -4.11 -24.35
C SER A 160 -19.13 -4.05 -25.04
N ARG A 161 -19.97 -5.07 -24.79
CA ARG A 161 -21.31 -5.17 -25.37
C ARG A 161 -22.27 -4.15 -24.78
N TYR A 162 -22.22 -3.98 -23.45
CA TYR A 162 -23.10 -3.06 -22.74
C TYR A 162 -22.35 -1.79 -22.37
N ILE A 163 -22.92 -0.64 -22.72
CA ILE A 163 -22.44 0.68 -22.30
C ILE A 163 -23.59 1.39 -21.60
N LEU A 164 -23.36 1.89 -20.40
CA LEU A 164 -24.34 2.66 -19.65
C LEU A 164 -23.85 4.10 -19.53
N PHE A 165 -24.61 5.04 -20.08
CA PHE A 165 -24.45 6.47 -19.82
C PHE A 165 -25.42 6.87 -18.71
N VAL A 166 -24.88 7.45 -17.64
CA VAL A 166 -25.65 7.96 -16.50
C VAL A 166 -25.58 9.47 -16.52
N ASN A 167 -26.73 10.11 -16.68
CA ASN A 167 -26.93 11.53 -16.44
C ASN A 167 -27.15 11.75 -14.94
N LEU A 168 -26.10 12.21 -14.24
CA LEU A 168 -26.11 12.42 -12.80
C LEU A 168 -26.75 13.75 -12.42
N GLU A 169 -26.60 14.78 -13.27
CA GLU A 169 -27.18 16.11 -13.07
C GLU A 169 -27.56 16.71 -14.43
N SER A 170 -28.73 17.35 -14.45
CA SER A 170 -29.25 18.03 -15.64
C SER A 170 -29.32 19.54 -15.43
N ASN A 171 -29.14 20.28 -16.52
CA ASN A 171 -29.21 21.74 -16.53
C ASN A 171 -30.65 22.21 -16.23
N GLY A 172 -30.84 22.80 -15.04
CA GLY A 172 -32.08 23.47 -14.66
C GLY A 172 -33.32 22.57 -14.51
N SER A 173 -33.15 21.24 -14.45
CA SER A 173 -34.27 20.30 -14.35
C SER A 173 -33.90 19.00 -13.61
N ASN A 174 -34.92 18.35 -13.08
CA ASN A 174 -34.83 17.00 -12.52
C ASN A 174 -34.90 15.91 -13.58
N SER A 175 -35.21 16.27 -14.83
CA SER A 175 -35.34 15.35 -15.97
C SER A 175 -34.14 15.43 -16.91
N ALA A 176 -33.93 14.34 -17.65
CA ALA A 176 -32.90 14.17 -18.65
C ALA A 176 -33.49 14.04 -20.06
N ALA A 177 -32.84 14.61 -21.06
CA ALA A 177 -33.16 14.36 -22.45
C ALA A 177 -31.92 14.22 -23.34
N CYS A 178 -32.05 13.50 -24.45
CA CYS A 178 -30.97 13.27 -25.41
C CYS A 178 -31.57 13.12 -26.81
N SER A 179 -31.16 13.95 -27.76
CA SER A 179 -31.59 13.81 -29.16
C SER A 179 -30.83 12.70 -29.85
N GLU A 180 -29.52 12.60 -29.61
CA GLU A 180 -28.71 11.59 -30.27
C GLU A 180 -27.60 11.11 -29.36
N MET A 181 -27.45 9.78 -29.24
CA MET A 181 -26.31 9.17 -28.58
C MET A 181 -25.57 8.24 -29.55
N ASN A 182 -24.25 8.38 -29.60
CA ASN A 182 -23.41 7.60 -30.52
C ASN A 182 -22.14 7.12 -29.81
N LEU A 183 -21.54 6.06 -30.34
CA LEU A 183 -20.15 5.72 -30.03
C LEU A 183 -19.26 6.15 -31.18
N LEU A 184 -18.07 6.64 -30.85
CA LEU A 184 -17.14 7.17 -31.84
C LEU A 184 -16.29 6.08 -32.49
N ALA A 185 -16.16 6.11 -33.82
CA ALA A 185 -15.25 5.25 -34.58
C ALA A 185 -13.77 5.70 -34.49
N SER A 186 -13.53 6.94 -34.04
CA SER A 186 -12.21 7.50 -33.72
C SER A 186 -12.35 8.58 -32.64
N LYS A 187 -11.25 9.03 -32.01
CA LYS A 187 -11.35 10.06 -30.96
C LYS A 187 -11.81 11.41 -31.54
N ALA A 188 -12.76 12.07 -30.89
CA ALA A 188 -13.22 13.40 -31.27
C ALA A 188 -12.20 14.48 -30.89
N GLN A 189 -12.13 15.57 -31.68
CA GLN A 189 -11.36 16.75 -31.30
C GLN A 189 -12.01 17.43 -30.09
N GLY A 190 -11.22 17.68 -29.03
CA GLY A 190 -11.70 18.36 -27.82
C GLY A 190 -12.54 17.51 -26.85
N GLY A 191 -12.78 16.23 -27.14
CA GLY A 191 -13.50 15.34 -26.22
C GLY A 191 -12.73 15.13 -24.92
N GLY A 192 -13.35 15.50 -23.80
CA GLY A 192 -12.78 15.47 -22.46
C GLY A 192 -13.65 14.67 -21.50
N GLY A 193 -13.01 13.79 -20.73
CA GLY A 193 -13.58 13.07 -19.60
C GLY A 193 -12.45 12.52 -18.75
N THR A 194 -12.61 12.52 -17.43
CA THR A 194 -11.61 11.93 -16.55
C THR A 194 -11.88 10.44 -16.48
N ASN A 195 -10.85 9.63 -16.73
CA ASN A 195 -10.87 8.22 -16.39
C ASN A 195 -10.39 8.11 -14.93
N PRO A 196 -11.28 7.95 -13.95
CA PRO A 196 -10.88 7.82 -12.55
C PRO A 196 -10.08 6.52 -12.28
N SER A 197 -10.15 5.54 -13.19
CA SER A 197 -9.43 4.26 -13.14
C SER A 197 -8.23 4.20 -14.10
N GLY A 198 -7.57 5.35 -14.34
CA GLY A 198 -6.41 5.48 -15.23
C GLY A 198 -5.34 4.39 -15.07
N ASN A 199 -4.72 4.00 -16.20
CA ASN A 199 -3.75 2.89 -16.34
C ASN A 199 -2.83 2.67 -15.12
N PHE A 200 -3.18 1.70 -14.28
CA PHE A 200 -2.27 1.16 -13.29
C PHE A 200 -1.32 0.15 -13.94
N ASN A 201 -0.05 0.11 -13.54
CA ASN A 201 0.84 -1.02 -13.79
C ASN A 201 0.37 -2.19 -12.91
N ALA A 202 -0.63 -2.93 -13.40
CA ALA A 202 -1.30 -3.96 -12.64
C ALA A 202 -0.98 -5.36 -13.18
N ILE A 203 -0.73 -6.31 -12.28
CA ILE A 203 -0.76 -7.74 -12.58
C ILE A 203 -2.24 -8.13 -12.67
N ARG A 204 -2.69 -8.52 -13.87
CA ARG A 204 -4.03 -9.04 -14.14
C ARG A 204 -4.03 -10.55 -13.92
N ILE A 205 -4.89 -11.02 -13.02
CA ILE A 205 -5.08 -12.45 -12.72
C ILE A 205 -6.50 -12.80 -13.14
N VAL A 206 -6.64 -13.72 -14.07
CA VAL A 206 -7.94 -14.20 -14.55
C VAL A 206 -8.10 -15.64 -14.09
N THR A 207 -9.16 -15.93 -13.34
CA THR A 207 -9.44 -17.30 -12.90
C THR A 207 -9.98 -18.15 -14.05
N PRO A 208 -9.91 -19.49 -13.95
CA PRO A 208 -10.55 -20.39 -14.92
C PRO A 208 -12.05 -20.16 -15.10
N GLU A 209 -12.71 -19.63 -14.07
CA GLU A 209 -14.13 -19.27 -14.05
C GLU A 209 -14.41 -17.90 -14.71
N GLY A 210 -13.36 -17.15 -15.07
CA GLY A 210 -13.44 -15.89 -15.80
C GLY A 210 -13.43 -14.63 -14.94
N ASP A 211 -13.20 -14.77 -13.62
CA ASP A 211 -13.14 -13.62 -12.72
C ASP A 211 -11.82 -12.88 -12.89
N GLU A 212 -11.89 -11.55 -12.98
CA GLU A 212 -10.71 -10.70 -13.12
C GLU A 212 -10.33 -10.05 -11.80
N HIS A 213 -9.09 -10.28 -11.39
CA HIS A 213 -8.46 -9.65 -10.24
C HIS A 213 -7.24 -8.83 -10.70
N ARG A 214 -6.90 -7.77 -9.97
CA ARG A 214 -5.76 -6.91 -10.28
C ARG A 214 -4.97 -6.56 -9.03
N ILE A 215 -3.64 -6.56 -9.15
CA ILE A 215 -2.73 -6.05 -8.12
C ILE A 215 -1.90 -4.95 -8.77
N ALA A 216 -1.96 -3.74 -8.26
CA ALA A 216 -1.27 -2.58 -8.80
C ALA A 216 -0.34 -1.96 -7.77
N ILE A 217 0.80 -1.43 -8.23
CA ILE A 217 1.65 -0.53 -7.44
C ILE A 217 1.65 0.83 -8.13
N ASP A 218 1.29 1.87 -7.38
CA ASP A 218 1.33 3.27 -7.82
C ASP A 218 2.24 4.07 -6.88
N GLY A 219 3.44 4.41 -7.34
CA GLY A 219 4.44 5.08 -6.52
C GLY A 219 4.80 4.27 -5.26
N SER A 220 4.41 4.75 -4.08
CA SER A 220 4.60 4.09 -2.78
C SER A 220 3.36 3.36 -2.26
N GLN A 221 2.32 3.20 -3.09
CA GLN A 221 1.05 2.58 -2.72
C GLN A 221 0.86 1.23 -3.43
N LEU A 222 0.24 0.28 -2.73
CA LEU A 222 -0.13 -1.05 -3.20
C LEU A 222 -1.66 -1.17 -3.18
N ALA A 223 -2.27 -1.55 -4.31
CA ALA A 223 -3.71 -1.68 -4.48
C ALA A 223 -4.11 -3.08 -4.94
N PHE A 224 -5.25 -3.58 -4.45
CA PHE A 224 -5.85 -4.86 -4.82
C PHE A 224 -7.28 -4.65 -5.34
N SER A 225 -7.65 -5.32 -6.43
CA SER A 225 -9.00 -5.35 -6.99
C SER A 225 -9.43 -6.80 -7.16
N MET A 226 -10.59 -7.16 -6.62
CA MET A 226 -11.19 -8.49 -6.76
C MET A 226 -12.68 -8.36 -7.09
N ALA A 227 -13.18 -9.21 -7.98
CA ALA A 227 -14.62 -9.32 -8.21
C ALA A 227 -15.34 -9.73 -6.90
N GLY A 228 -16.22 -8.87 -6.38
CA GLY A 228 -17.15 -9.20 -5.28
C GLY A 228 -16.91 -8.59 -3.89
N GLY A 229 -15.88 -7.76 -3.66
CA GLY A 229 -15.69 -7.05 -2.38
C GLY A 229 -14.44 -6.16 -2.31
N ASN A 230 -14.44 -5.17 -1.41
CA ASN A 230 -13.35 -4.18 -1.28
C ASN A 230 -12.50 -4.43 -0.02
N ILE A 231 -11.17 -4.33 -0.16
CA ILE A 231 -10.24 -4.13 0.96
C ILE A 231 -9.64 -2.73 0.79
N ARG A 232 -9.91 -1.82 1.71
CA ARG A 232 -9.35 -0.46 1.74
C ARG A 232 -8.32 -0.36 2.86
N MET A 233 -7.14 0.20 2.59
CA MET A 233 -6.10 0.45 3.60
C MET A 233 -5.70 1.93 3.54
N GLY A 234 -5.64 2.62 4.68
CA GLY A 234 -5.20 4.03 4.74
C GLY A 234 -4.73 4.44 6.14
N ASN A 235 -4.19 5.66 6.29
CA ASN A 235 -3.60 6.21 7.53
C ASN A 235 -4.60 6.47 8.67
N SER A 236 -5.71 5.74 8.71
CA SER A 236 -6.76 5.72 9.71
C SER A 236 -7.31 4.30 9.95
N GLY A 237 -6.70 3.28 9.32
CA GLY A 237 -7.03 1.87 9.49
C GLY A 237 -7.33 1.12 8.18
N ILE A 238 -7.69 -0.15 8.33
CA ILE A 238 -8.14 -1.05 7.25
C ILE A 238 -9.67 -1.14 7.31
N THR A 239 -10.35 -0.90 6.20
CA THR A 239 -11.81 -1.05 6.05
C THR A 239 -12.09 -2.18 5.07
N VAL A 240 -12.84 -3.19 5.49
CA VAL A 240 -13.30 -4.28 4.63
C VAL A 240 -14.79 -4.09 4.37
N GLU A 241 -15.16 -3.89 3.11
CA GLU A 241 -16.55 -3.80 2.69
C GLU A 241 -16.94 -5.07 1.93
N TYR A 242 -18.02 -5.71 2.38
CA TYR A 242 -18.58 -6.92 1.80
C TYR A 242 -20.07 -6.74 1.52
N ALA A 243 -20.61 -7.49 0.55
CA ALA A 243 -22.04 -7.52 0.30
C ALA A 243 -22.79 -8.25 1.43
N MET A 244 -23.98 -7.77 1.82
CA MET A 244 -24.79 -8.35 2.90
C MET A 244 -25.10 -9.86 2.74
N SER A 245 -25.09 -10.38 1.51
CA SER A 245 -25.28 -11.81 1.21
C SER A 245 -24.09 -12.70 1.61
N GLU A 246 -22.91 -12.12 1.82
CA GLU A 246 -21.65 -12.79 2.18
C GLU A 246 -21.43 -12.86 3.70
N VAL A 247 -22.20 -12.11 4.50
CA VAL A 247 -22.08 -12.01 5.98
C VAL A 247 -22.13 -13.36 6.68
N LYS A 248 -22.81 -14.36 6.12
CA LYS A 248 -22.88 -15.73 6.70
C LYS A 248 -21.52 -16.44 6.82
N HIS A 249 -20.48 -15.95 6.14
CA HIS A 249 -19.12 -16.49 6.19
C HIS A 249 -18.18 -15.65 7.08
N PHE A 250 -18.61 -14.46 7.50
CA PHE A 250 -17.89 -13.58 8.41
C PHE A 250 -18.55 -13.66 9.79
N LYS A 251 -17.80 -14.01 10.84
CA LYS A 251 -18.36 -14.14 12.20
C LYS A 251 -17.90 -12.98 13.09
N PRO A 252 -18.54 -11.80 12.99
CA PRO A 252 -18.14 -10.61 13.73
C PRO A 252 -18.20 -10.80 15.25
N GLU A 253 -19.03 -11.71 15.75
CA GLU A 253 -19.13 -12.07 17.18
C GLU A 253 -17.85 -12.66 17.81
N HIS A 254 -16.85 -13.03 16.99
CA HIS A 254 -15.53 -13.45 17.47
C HIS A 254 -14.54 -12.28 17.65
N TYR A 255 -14.97 -11.05 17.34
CA TYR A 255 -14.17 -9.83 17.41
C TYR A 255 -14.95 -8.76 18.19
N ASP A 256 -14.32 -8.18 19.21
CA ASP A 256 -14.97 -7.24 20.12
C ASP A 256 -15.01 -5.83 19.49
N PHE A 257 -16.10 -5.52 18.78
CA PHE A 257 -16.39 -4.18 18.28
C PHE A 257 -17.53 -3.59 19.11
N PRO A 258 -17.30 -2.55 19.94
CA PRO A 258 -18.35 -2.00 20.78
C PRO A 258 -19.46 -1.39 19.90
N GLU A 259 -20.69 -1.87 20.07
CA GLU A 259 -21.86 -1.32 19.41
C GLU A 259 -22.11 0.13 19.86
N GLU A 260 -22.38 0.99 18.88
CA GLU A 260 -22.98 2.33 19.02
C GLU A 260 -22.15 3.53 19.54
N GLU A 261 -20.82 3.46 19.58
CA GLU A 261 -20.01 4.71 19.62
C GLU A 261 -19.08 4.83 18.41
N LEU A 262 -19.31 5.88 17.62
CA LEU A 262 -18.32 6.44 16.73
C LEU A 262 -17.02 6.62 17.53
N TYR A 263 -15.96 5.90 17.18
CA TYR A 263 -14.66 6.10 17.80
C TYR A 263 -14.17 7.53 17.49
N VAL A 264 -14.33 8.46 18.45
CA VAL A 264 -13.78 9.83 18.41
C VAL A 264 -12.61 9.91 19.40
N GLY A 265 -11.60 9.08 19.18
CA GLY A 265 -10.28 9.20 19.82
C GLY A 265 -9.23 9.66 18.80
N PRO A 266 -8.00 10.02 19.22
CA PRO A 266 -6.93 10.25 18.25
C PRO A 266 -6.79 8.99 17.38
N LYS A 267 -6.70 9.16 16.05
CA LYS A 267 -6.56 8.09 15.06
C LYS A 267 -5.76 6.93 15.65
N LYS A 268 -6.43 5.83 15.99
CA LYS A 268 -5.75 4.60 16.33
C LYS A 268 -5.54 3.91 15.00
N ASP A 269 -4.36 4.11 14.42
CA ASP A 269 -3.97 3.46 13.19
C ASP A 269 -4.19 1.94 13.36
N ILE A 270 -5.18 1.39 12.65
CA ILE A 270 -5.30 -0.06 12.47
C ILE A 270 -4.25 -0.44 11.41
N TYR A 271 -2.99 -0.27 11.77
CA TYR A 271 -1.85 -0.90 11.14
C TYR A 271 -1.22 -1.80 12.20
N ALA A 272 -1.87 -2.92 12.50
CA ALA A 272 -1.14 -4.02 13.09
C ALA A 272 -0.41 -4.73 11.95
N PHE A 273 0.68 -4.13 11.48
CA PHE A 273 1.75 -5.00 10.99
C PHE A 273 2.10 -5.92 12.17
N PRO A 274 2.38 -7.22 11.92
CA PRO A 274 2.81 -8.08 13.01
C PRO A 274 3.97 -7.38 13.75
N PRO A 275 3.99 -7.41 15.10
CA PRO A 275 5.08 -6.82 15.85
C PRO A 275 6.41 -7.32 15.29
N GLU A 276 7.35 -6.41 15.03
CA GLU A 276 8.70 -6.80 14.66
C GLU A 276 9.61 -6.53 15.84
N LEU A 277 10.42 -7.51 16.19
CA LEU A 277 11.38 -7.42 17.28
C LEU A 277 12.76 -7.77 16.74
N THR A 278 13.71 -6.85 16.90
CA THR A 278 15.11 -7.05 16.53
C THR A 278 16.02 -6.69 17.69
N LEU A 279 17.18 -7.35 17.75
CA LEU A 279 18.27 -6.98 18.65
C LEU A 279 19.36 -6.26 17.87
N ASP A 280 20.09 -5.38 18.54
CA ASP A 280 21.21 -4.65 17.95
C ASP A 280 22.42 -5.55 17.59
N ARG A 281 22.44 -6.80 18.09
CA ARG A 281 23.45 -7.81 17.77
C ARG A 281 22.94 -9.24 17.99
N GLU A 282 23.36 -10.15 17.12
CA GLU A 282 23.06 -11.59 17.21
C GLU A 282 24.09 -12.37 18.05
N VAL A 283 25.28 -11.78 18.26
CA VAL A 283 26.36 -12.39 19.05
C VAL A 283 26.96 -11.33 19.97
N LEU A 284 27.18 -11.70 21.22
CA LEU A 284 27.82 -10.87 22.24
C LEU A 284 28.90 -11.70 22.93
N THR A 285 30.12 -11.19 22.95
CA THR A 285 31.21 -11.77 23.75
C THR A 285 31.52 -10.86 24.92
N LEU A 286 31.47 -11.41 26.13
CA LEU A 286 31.80 -10.70 27.37
C LEU A 286 32.82 -11.49 28.17
N GLU A 287 33.64 -10.76 28.90
CA GLU A 287 34.50 -11.34 29.92
C GLU A 287 33.70 -11.53 31.22
N GLU A 288 33.95 -12.60 31.97
CA GLU A 288 33.30 -12.88 33.25
C GLU A 288 33.37 -11.66 34.19
N GLY A 289 32.23 -11.30 34.79
CA GLY A 289 32.08 -10.11 35.64
C GLY A 289 31.87 -8.80 34.88
N LYS A 290 31.92 -8.79 33.55
CA LYS A 290 31.53 -7.63 32.73
C LYS A 290 30.04 -7.65 32.40
N THR A 291 29.55 -6.49 32.00
CA THR A 291 28.17 -6.30 31.57
C THR A 291 28.13 -5.64 30.20
N ALA A 292 27.06 -5.88 29.45
CA ALA A 292 26.70 -5.07 28.29
C ALA A 292 25.19 -5.09 28.09
N THR A 293 24.66 -4.00 27.59
CA THR A 293 23.24 -3.89 27.26
C THR A 293 22.99 -4.40 25.85
N LEU A 294 21.97 -5.24 25.69
CA LEU A 294 21.34 -5.53 24.41
C LEU A 294 20.17 -4.56 24.22
N THR A 295 20.08 -3.96 23.05
CA THR A 295 18.98 -3.04 22.73
C THR A 295 17.98 -3.76 21.85
N ALA A 296 16.77 -3.94 22.37
CA ALA A 296 15.64 -4.41 21.60
C ALA A 296 14.94 -3.25 20.90
N THR A 297 14.75 -3.38 19.59
CA THR A 297 13.92 -2.44 18.80
C THR A 297 12.61 -3.13 18.47
N LEU A 298 11.53 -2.63 19.06
CA LEU A 298 10.16 -3.00 18.68
C LEU A 298 9.63 -2.04 17.62
N ALA A 299 9.12 -2.59 16.53
CA ALA A 299 8.36 -1.86 15.53
C ALA A 299 6.92 -2.41 15.45
N ASN A 300 5.99 -1.57 14.98
CA ASN A 300 4.58 -1.92 14.80
C ASN A 300 3.83 -2.29 16.10
N VAL A 301 4.24 -1.70 17.23
CA VAL A 301 3.63 -1.91 18.55
C VAL A 301 3.06 -0.61 19.12
N THR A 302 2.17 -0.72 20.09
CA THR A 302 1.68 0.46 20.83
C THR A 302 2.82 1.15 21.58
N PRO A 303 2.91 2.49 21.58
CA PRO A 303 3.88 3.22 22.38
C PRO A 303 3.83 2.80 23.85
N GLY A 304 5.00 2.54 24.46
CA GLY A 304 5.10 2.05 25.84
C GLY A 304 5.00 0.53 25.99
N ALA A 305 5.00 -0.22 24.90
CA ALA A 305 5.18 -1.68 24.93
C ALA A 305 6.51 -2.07 25.59
N GLU A 306 6.46 -3.05 26.49
CA GLU A 306 7.62 -3.56 27.21
C GLU A 306 8.09 -4.90 26.61
N VAL A 307 9.40 -5.06 26.51
CA VAL A 307 10.05 -6.30 26.04
C VAL A 307 10.35 -7.18 27.25
N SER A 308 9.95 -8.45 27.18
CA SER A 308 10.35 -9.45 28.18
C SER A 308 11.68 -10.07 27.80
N TRP A 309 12.59 -10.22 28.76
CA TRP A 309 13.92 -10.80 28.57
C TRP A 309 14.08 -12.11 29.32
N THR A 310 14.78 -13.06 28.72
CA THR A 310 15.11 -14.36 29.33
C THR A 310 16.51 -14.81 28.93
N SER A 311 17.14 -15.61 29.77
CA SER A 311 18.38 -16.35 29.44
C SER A 311 18.11 -17.84 29.52
N SER A 312 18.54 -18.60 28.51
CA SER A 312 18.45 -20.07 28.52
C SER A 312 19.28 -20.72 29.65
N ASN A 313 20.29 -20.01 30.17
CA ASN A 313 21.12 -20.42 31.29
C ASN A 313 21.64 -19.21 32.08
N GLU A 314 20.87 -18.81 33.10
CA GLU A 314 21.23 -17.71 33.99
C GLU A 314 22.54 -17.92 34.77
N ALA A 315 23.03 -19.16 34.93
CA ALA A 315 24.30 -19.41 35.60
C ALA A 315 25.54 -19.05 34.73
N VAL A 316 25.35 -18.86 33.42
CA VAL A 316 26.38 -18.41 32.47
C VAL A 316 26.29 -16.89 32.27
N ALA A 317 25.09 -16.40 31.94
CA ALA A 317 24.81 -14.97 31.90
C ALA A 317 23.33 -14.71 32.24
N SER A 318 23.07 -13.69 33.05
CA SER A 318 21.72 -13.20 33.34
C SER A 318 21.41 -11.95 32.52
N VAL A 319 20.13 -11.63 32.37
CA VAL A 319 19.64 -10.41 31.74
C VAL A 319 18.55 -9.81 32.62
N ASP A 320 18.54 -8.50 32.80
CA ASP A 320 17.47 -7.81 33.53
C ASP A 320 16.36 -7.28 32.60
N GLU A 321 15.34 -6.66 33.18
CA GLU A 321 14.19 -6.09 32.47
C GLU A 321 14.57 -5.00 31.45
N THR A 322 15.77 -4.40 31.59
CA THR A 322 16.27 -3.35 30.69
C THR A 322 17.17 -3.88 29.57
N GLY A 323 17.38 -5.20 29.51
CA GLY A 323 18.29 -5.83 28.56
C GLY A 323 19.77 -5.77 28.98
N LEU A 324 20.08 -5.43 30.25
CA LEU A 324 21.46 -5.46 30.75
C LEU A 324 21.90 -6.91 30.99
N VAL A 325 22.78 -7.40 30.14
CA VAL A 325 23.37 -8.73 30.26
C VAL A 325 24.56 -8.68 31.22
N SER A 326 24.56 -9.55 32.23
CA SER A 326 25.66 -9.73 33.18
C SER A 326 26.34 -11.08 32.96
N ALA A 327 27.64 -11.06 32.64
CA ALA A 327 28.43 -12.27 32.45
C ALA A 327 28.81 -12.88 33.82
N ILE A 328 28.32 -14.10 34.11
CA ILE A 328 28.47 -14.74 35.42
C ILE A 328 29.58 -15.79 35.40
N LYS A 329 29.65 -16.62 34.36
CA LYS A 329 30.62 -17.71 34.28
C LYS A 329 30.94 -18.04 32.82
N ALA A 330 32.20 -18.39 32.56
CA ALA A 330 32.63 -18.86 31.23
C ALA A 330 31.71 -19.95 30.66
N GLY A 331 31.26 -19.76 29.42
CA GLY A 331 30.27 -20.62 28.76
C GLY A 331 29.52 -19.90 27.65
N MET A 332 28.52 -20.58 27.07
CA MET A 332 27.61 -20.02 26.07
C MET A 332 26.17 -20.13 26.55
N THR A 333 25.38 -19.08 26.36
CA THR A 333 23.93 -19.06 26.63
C THR A 333 23.24 -18.19 25.60
N GLU A 334 22.02 -18.54 25.24
CA GLU A 334 21.14 -17.68 24.44
C GLU A 334 20.36 -16.74 25.36
N VAL A 335 20.38 -15.44 25.04
CA VAL A 335 19.53 -14.42 25.65
C VAL A 335 18.45 -14.02 24.65
N SER A 336 17.19 -14.08 25.05
CA SER A 336 16.04 -13.84 24.19
C SER A 336 15.19 -12.67 24.69
N ALA A 337 14.82 -11.81 23.76
CA ALA A 337 13.80 -10.78 23.90
C ALA A 337 12.49 -11.27 23.28
N SER A 338 11.36 -10.99 23.92
CA SER A 338 10.03 -11.38 23.41
C SER A 338 8.97 -10.30 23.63
N TYR A 339 8.03 -10.22 22.69
CA TYR A 339 6.82 -9.39 22.80
C TYR A 339 5.67 -10.06 22.03
N GLY A 340 4.58 -10.39 22.73
CA GLY A 340 3.49 -11.16 22.12
C GLY A 340 4.00 -12.48 21.52
N ASP A 341 3.74 -12.69 20.24
CA ASP A 341 4.13 -13.91 19.51
C ASP A 341 5.50 -13.80 18.80
N VAL A 342 6.23 -12.68 18.94
CA VAL A 342 7.55 -12.49 18.30
C VAL A 342 8.69 -12.54 19.30
N SER A 343 9.84 -13.03 18.84
CA SER A 343 11.06 -13.15 19.62
C SER A 343 12.30 -12.88 18.78
N ALA A 344 13.35 -12.39 19.42
CA ALA A 344 14.69 -12.26 18.85
C ALA A 344 15.72 -12.71 19.89
N SER A 345 16.82 -13.32 19.44
CA SER A 345 17.83 -13.87 20.34
C SER A 345 19.24 -13.42 20.01
N CYS A 346 20.09 -13.45 21.04
CA CYS A 346 21.51 -13.14 20.98
C CYS A 346 22.29 -14.27 21.64
N MET A 347 23.27 -14.83 20.92
CA MET A 347 24.19 -15.81 21.48
C MET A 347 25.25 -15.09 22.32
N VAL A 348 25.22 -15.29 23.63
CA VAL A 348 26.18 -14.72 24.57
C VAL A 348 27.27 -15.73 24.87
N THR A 349 28.51 -15.39 24.53
CA THR A 349 29.71 -16.13 24.92
C THR A 349 30.40 -15.40 26.05
N VAL A 350 30.50 -16.04 27.21
CA VAL A 350 31.30 -15.55 28.33
C VAL A 350 32.68 -16.20 28.28
N THR A 351 33.72 -15.39 28.17
CA THR A 351 35.11 -15.83 28.33
C THR A 351 35.51 -15.68 29.80
N GLU A 352 36.49 -16.47 30.23
CA GLU A 352 37.07 -16.31 31.56
C GLU A 352 37.55 -14.87 31.76
N ALA A 353 37.40 -14.37 32.99
CA ALA A 353 38.00 -13.11 33.39
C ALA A 353 39.50 -13.16 33.08
N ALA A 354 39.98 -12.19 32.31
CA ALA A 354 41.39 -11.88 32.27
C ALA A 354 41.73 -11.52 33.72
N VAL A 355 42.41 -12.44 34.41
CA VAL A 355 42.98 -12.19 35.72
C VAL A 355 43.75 -10.88 35.58
N GLY A 356 43.21 -9.83 36.19
CA GLY A 356 43.70 -8.48 36.03
C GLY A 356 45.21 -8.52 36.21
N ILE A 357 45.93 -8.15 35.15
CA ILE A 357 47.32 -7.80 35.30
C ILE A 357 47.27 -6.63 36.26
N ILE A 358 47.66 -6.88 37.51
CA ILE A 358 47.98 -5.82 38.43
C ILE A 358 49.08 -5.06 37.70
N ASP A 359 48.80 -3.84 37.23
CA ASP A 359 49.83 -2.90 36.86
C ASP A 359 50.56 -2.51 38.14
N ALA A 360 51.33 -3.46 38.67
CA ALA A 360 52.35 -3.16 39.64
C ALA A 360 53.40 -2.39 38.84
N PRO A 361 53.88 -1.24 39.35
CA PRO A 361 54.81 -0.40 38.61
C PRO A 361 55.98 -1.26 38.11
N VAL A 362 56.16 -1.32 36.79
CA VAL A 362 57.26 -2.01 36.10
C VAL A 362 58.57 -1.22 36.29
N SER A 363 58.89 -0.87 37.53
CA SER A 363 60.17 -0.26 37.92
C SER A 363 61.12 -1.26 38.60
N THR A 364 60.67 -2.48 38.91
CA THR A 364 61.47 -3.50 39.62
C THR A 364 61.77 -4.75 38.79
N VAL A 365 61.02 -5.03 37.72
CA VAL A 365 61.25 -6.23 36.90
C VAL A 365 62.32 -5.95 35.85
N THR A 366 63.34 -6.80 35.81
CA THR A 366 64.47 -6.68 34.88
C THR A 366 64.53 -7.87 33.93
N PHE A 367 64.93 -7.62 32.69
CA PHE A 367 65.09 -8.63 31.65
C PHE A 367 66.49 -8.60 31.08
N ARG A 368 67.13 -9.76 30.94
CA ARG A 368 68.39 -9.91 30.20
C ARG A 368 68.34 -11.20 29.40
N ARG A 369 68.67 -11.14 28.11
CA ARG A 369 68.89 -12.34 27.30
C ARG A 369 70.39 -12.62 27.20
N ASP A 370 70.76 -13.89 27.33
CA ASP A 370 72.12 -14.38 27.12
C ASP A 370 72.04 -15.72 26.38
N GLY A 371 72.30 -15.70 25.07
CA GLY A 371 72.06 -16.83 24.17
C GLY A 371 70.62 -17.35 24.24
N ASP A 372 70.49 -18.62 24.59
CA ASP A 372 69.23 -19.34 24.69
C ASP A 372 68.47 -19.11 25.99
N ASN A 373 68.99 -18.29 26.91
CA ASN A 373 68.40 -18.08 28.23
C ASN A 373 67.86 -16.65 28.40
N LEU A 374 66.62 -16.55 28.88
CA LEU A 374 65.98 -15.33 29.32
C LEU A 374 66.03 -15.25 30.85
N TYR A 375 66.76 -14.27 31.37
CA TYR A 375 66.88 -13.97 32.80
C TYR A 375 65.86 -12.91 33.19
N ILE A 376 65.14 -13.17 34.26
CA ILE A 376 64.06 -12.32 34.78
C ILE A 376 64.32 -12.08 36.26
N GLY A 377 64.43 -10.81 36.67
CA GLY A 377 64.65 -10.42 38.06
C GLY A 377 63.54 -9.51 38.59
N GLY A 378 63.48 -9.35 39.91
CA GLY A 378 62.47 -8.49 40.57
C GLY A 378 61.14 -9.20 40.86
N LEU A 379 61.15 -10.53 40.91
CA LEU A 379 59.96 -11.36 41.09
C LEU A 379 59.74 -11.73 42.57
N THR A 380 58.51 -12.08 42.92
CA THR A 380 58.18 -12.60 44.26
C THR A 380 58.69 -14.04 44.40
N PRO A 381 59.54 -14.35 45.40
CA PRO A 381 60.02 -15.71 45.63
C PRO A 381 58.88 -16.72 45.82
N GLY A 382 59.07 -17.95 45.33
CA GLY A 382 58.14 -19.06 45.52
C GLY A 382 57.06 -19.22 44.44
N ASN A 383 56.92 -18.25 43.53
CA ASN A 383 56.02 -18.34 42.37
C ASN A 383 56.65 -19.08 41.17
N GLU A 384 55.83 -19.42 40.18
CA GLU A 384 56.28 -19.88 38.85
C GLU A 384 56.22 -18.71 37.87
N VAL A 385 57.21 -18.61 36.98
CA VAL A 385 57.17 -17.81 35.76
C VAL A 385 56.77 -18.73 34.62
N VAL A 386 55.74 -18.37 33.86
CA VAL A 386 55.26 -19.15 32.73
C VAL A 386 55.33 -18.32 31.45
N LEU A 387 55.83 -18.92 30.39
CA LEU A 387 55.82 -18.35 29.04
C LEU A 387 54.73 -19.04 28.23
N HIS A 388 53.88 -18.24 27.58
CA HIS A 388 52.79 -18.68 26.74
C HIS A 388 52.97 -18.17 25.31
N SER A 389 52.56 -18.95 24.32
CA SER A 389 52.31 -18.45 22.96
C SER A 389 51.18 -17.41 22.98
N LEU A 390 51.02 -16.64 21.90
CA LEU A 390 49.87 -15.72 21.76
C LEU A 390 48.50 -16.44 21.73
N ALA A 391 48.50 -17.75 21.47
CA ALA A 391 47.30 -18.60 21.59
C ALA A 391 47.06 -19.10 23.02
N GLY A 392 47.81 -18.62 24.03
CA GLY A 392 47.65 -18.97 25.44
C GLY A 392 48.33 -20.29 25.85
N ILE A 393 48.91 -21.04 24.92
CA ILE A 393 49.56 -22.34 25.20
C ILE A 393 50.86 -22.12 25.97
N LYS A 394 51.02 -22.76 27.14
CA LYS A 394 52.29 -22.79 27.91
C LYS A 394 53.39 -23.44 27.09
N VAL A 395 54.46 -22.70 26.82
CA VAL A 395 55.62 -23.14 26.03
C VAL A 395 56.88 -23.34 26.87
N ALA A 396 57.00 -22.65 28.01
CA ALA A 396 58.10 -22.84 28.96
C ALA A 396 57.71 -22.35 30.36
N SER A 397 58.43 -22.77 31.39
CA SER A 397 58.32 -22.18 32.72
C SER A 397 59.56 -22.36 33.57
N ALA A 398 59.67 -21.56 34.63
CA ALA A 398 60.74 -21.65 35.61
C ALA A 398 60.23 -21.28 37.01
N LYS A 399 60.75 -21.92 38.04
CA LYS A 399 60.51 -21.51 39.44
C LYS A 399 61.30 -20.24 39.75
N VAL A 400 60.68 -19.33 40.49
CA VAL A 400 61.35 -18.14 41.04
C VAL A 400 62.18 -18.56 42.25
N SER A 401 63.48 -18.21 42.22
CA SER A 401 64.41 -18.47 43.31
C SER A 401 64.07 -17.65 44.57
N SER A 402 64.71 -17.98 45.70
CA SER A 402 64.63 -17.18 46.94
C SER A 402 65.12 -15.74 46.76
N LEU A 403 65.90 -15.46 45.72
CA LEU A 403 66.40 -14.12 45.37
C LEU A 403 65.47 -13.36 44.41
N GLY A 404 64.30 -13.91 44.07
CA GLY A 404 63.36 -13.25 43.15
C GLY A 404 63.81 -13.28 41.69
N GLN A 405 64.53 -14.34 41.30
CA GLN A 405 65.08 -14.50 39.94
C GLN A 405 64.57 -15.79 39.30
N ALA A 406 64.35 -15.76 37.99
CA ALA A 406 64.00 -16.93 37.18
C ALA A 406 64.80 -16.93 35.87
N VAL A 407 65.06 -18.12 35.34
CA VAL A 407 65.73 -18.31 34.04
C VAL A 407 64.89 -19.28 33.22
N ILE A 408 64.45 -18.84 32.04
CA ILE A 408 63.72 -19.65 31.07
C ILE A 408 64.61 -19.89 29.85
N SER A 409 64.74 -21.16 29.45
CA SER A 409 65.37 -21.49 28.17
C SER A 409 64.38 -21.26 27.02
N VAL A 410 64.78 -20.42 26.06
CA VAL A 410 63.99 -19.98 24.91
C VAL A 410 64.63 -20.37 23.57
N GLY A 411 65.80 -21.02 23.56
CA GLY A 411 66.53 -21.35 22.33
C GLY A 411 65.79 -22.24 21.33
N SER A 412 64.90 -23.12 21.80
CA SER A 412 64.07 -23.97 20.95
C SER A 412 62.75 -23.32 20.51
N LEU A 413 62.46 -22.10 20.96
CA LEU A 413 61.22 -21.41 20.63
C LEU A 413 61.38 -20.60 19.34
N PRO A 414 60.39 -20.63 18.43
CA PRO A 414 60.40 -19.76 17.27
C PRO A 414 60.53 -18.28 17.66
N SER A 415 61.25 -17.48 16.87
CA SER A 415 61.24 -16.02 17.03
C SER A 415 59.82 -15.49 16.89
N GLY A 416 59.44 -14.56 17.77
CA GLY A 416 58.07 -14.07 17.83
C GLY A 416 57.71 -13.45 19.17
N ALA A 417 56.43 -13.08 19.29
CA ALA A 417 55.90 -12.54 20.53
C ALA A 417 55.31 -13.63 21.42
N TYR A 418 55.53 -13.49 22.72
CA TYR A 418 55.06 -14.40 23.76
C TYR A 418 54.47 -13.61 24.93
N LEU A 419 53.63 -14.25 25.72
CA LEU A 419 53.10 -13.71 26.97
C LEU A 419 53.83 -14.36 28.14
N LEU A 420 54.47 -13.56 28.96
CA LEU A 420 55.16 -13.99 30.18
C LEU A 420 54.27 -13.68 31.38
N SER A 421 53.84 -14.69 32.13
CA SER A 421 53.10 -14.53 33.37
C SER A 421 53.98 -14.82 34.60
N ALA A 422 54.04 -13.88 35.55
CA ALA A 422 54.82 -14.01 36.78
C ALA A 422 54.30 -13.06 37.87
N SER A 423 54.10 -13.54 39.10
CA SER A 423 53.71 -12.69 40.24
C SER A 423 52.50 -11.78 39.99
N GLY A 424 51.49 -12.27 39.25
CA GLY A 424 50.30 -11.48 38.88
C GLY A 424 50.53 -10.47 37.74
N LEU A 425 51.73 -10.42 37.18
CA LEU A 425 52.06 -9.68 35.97
C LEU A 425 51.86 -10.57 34.75
N THR A 426 51.36 -10.01 33.66
CA THR A 426 51.52 -10.58 32.32
C THR A 426 52.15 -9.55 31.41
N LEU A 427 53.25 -9.92 30.76
CA LEU A 427 54.02 -9.02 29.89
C LEU A 427 54.13 -9.63 28.51
N LYS A 428 53.90 -8.83 27.47
CA LYS A 428 54.23 -9.22 26.10
C LYS A 428 55.72 -9.01 25.89
N ILE A 429 56.45 -10.10 25.64
CA ILE A 429 57.88 -10.07 25.30
C ILE A 429 58.07 -10.51 23.85
N SER A 430 59.12 -10.04 23.21
CA SER A 430 59.48 -10.41 21.84
C SER A 430 60.98 -10.55 21.73
N PHE A 431 61.44 -11.60 21.07
CA PHE A 431 62.84 -11.98 21.06
C PHE A 431 63.23 -12.71 19.77
#